data_AF-A0A920KR10-F1
#
_entry.id   AF-A0A920KR10-F1
#
_cell.length_a   1.000
_cell.length_b   1.000
_cell.length_c   1.000
_cell.angle_alpha   90.00
_cell.angle_beta   90.00
_cell.angle_gamma   90.00
#
_symmetry.space_group_name_H-M   'P 1'
#
loop_
_entity.id
_entity.type
_entity.pdbx_description
1 polymer ?
#
loop_
_entity_poly.entity_id
_entity_poly.type
_entity_poly.pdbx_seq_one_letter_code
_entity_poly.pdbx_strand_id
1 'polypeptide(L)'
;MDRNTFTNEEVINIINNKFIPIKFDAEYQEEVFFNNNNFKFVKSGRRGINELAYYLTNGNLSYPMTVFLDENYNLITLLPGYHKPDFYKKVLSYIGNDFWKNMTWEEYLKNN
;
A
#
# COMPACT_ATOMS: atom_id res chain seq x y z
N MET A 1 -10.84 0.36 -5.70
CA MET A 1 -10.56 1.39 -4.66
C MET A 1 -10.84 2.78 -5.23
N ASP A 2 -10.34 3.04 -6.44
CA ASP A 2 -10.32 4.35 -7.13
C ASP A 2 -11.66 5.08 -7.22
N ARG A 3 -12.79 4.39 -7.42
CA ARG A 3 -14.09 5.06 -7.62
C ARG A 3 -14.75 5.53 -6.32
N ASN A 4 -14.49 4.86 -5.20
CA ASN A 4 -15.26 5.04 -3.97
C ASN A 4 -14.39 5.42 -2.77
N THR A 5 -13.26 4.74 -2.58
CA THR A 5 -12.42 4.90 -1.39
C THR A 5 -11.45 6.05 -1.57
N PHE A 6 -10.79 6.15 -2.73
CA PHE A 6 -9.85 7.23 -3.02
C PHE A 6 -10.52 8.53 -3.49
N THR A 7 -11.85 8.55 -3.61
CA THR A 7 -12.67 9.74 -3.90
C THR A 7 -13.35 10.29 -2.65
N ASN A 8 -13.27 9.59 -1.52
CA ASN A 8 -13.84 10.06 -0.26
C ASN A 8 -12.97 11.18 0.32
N GLU A 9 -13.57 12.33 0.61
CA GLU A 9 -12.84 13.55 1.04
C GLU A 9 -12.02 13.33 2.31
N GLU A 10 -12.56 12.63 3.32
CA GLU A 10 -11.82 12.32 4.55
C GLU A 10 -10.61 11.41 4.28
N VAL A 11 -10.77 10.39 3.43
CA VAL A 11 -9.65 9.53 3.02
C VAL A 11 -8.57 10.35 2.33
N ILE A 12 -8.95 11.21 1.36
CA ILE A 12 -8.02 12.09 0.65
C ILE A 12 -7.28 12.99 1.64
N ASN A 13 -8.00 13.60 2.58
CA ASN A 13 -7.40 14.48 3.59
C ASN A 13 -6.40 13.73 4.48
N ILE A 14 -6.71 12.52 4.94
CA ILE A 14 -5.78 11.74 5.77
C ILE A 14 -4.54 11.38 4.94
N ILE A 15 -4.71 10.89 3.70
CA ILE A 15 -3.60 10.54 2.81
C ILE A 15 -2.68 11.74 2.59
N ASN A 16 -3.23 12.88 2.17
CA ASN A 16 -2.43 14.07 1.85
C ASN A 16 -1.69 14.65 3.06
N ASN A 17 -2.21 14.47 4.27
CA ASN A 17 -1.59 15.00 5.49
C ASN A 17 -0.59 14.04 6.14
N LYS A 18 -0.72 12.73 5.94
CA LYS A 18 0.01 11.70 6.71
C LYS A 18 0.87 10.77 5.87
N PHE A 19 0.69 10.75 4.55
CA PHE A 19 1.32 9.77 3.67
C PHE A 19 1.86 10.41 2.39
N ILE A 20 2.76 9.69 1.73
CA ILE A 20 3.17 9.95 0.34
C ILE A 20 2.50 8.88 -0.52
N PRO A 21 1.37 9.18 -1.19
CA PRO A 21 0.69 8.20 -2.02
C PRO A 21 1.44 8.00 -3.35
N ILE A 22 1.75 6.74 -3.67
CA ILE A 22 2.33 6.35 -4.96
C ILE A 22 1.40 5.32 -5.61
N LYS A 23 0.93 5.64 -6.82
CA LYS A 23 0.20 4.67 -7.66
C LYS A 23 1.21 3.96 -8.56
N PHE A 24 1.44 2.68 -8.29
CA PHE A 24 2.34 1.86 -9.07
C PHE A 24 1.57 0.91 -9.98
N ASP A 25 1.92 0.89 -11.27
CA ASP A 25 1.44 -0.10 -12.22
C ASP A 25 2.36 -1.31 -12.19
N ALA A 26 1.85 -2.45 -11.71
CA ALA A 26 2.62 -3.67 -11.63
C ALA A 26 2.94 -4.28 -13.01
N GLU A 27 2.29 -3.81 -14.09
CA GLU A 27 2.62 -4.19 -15.47
C GLU A 27 3.58 -3.19 -16.14
N TYR A 28 4.12 -2.22 -15.39
CA TYR A 28 5.09 -1.25 -15.89
C TYR A 28 6.33 -1.95 -16.48
N GLN A 29 6.59 -1.70 -17.77
CA GLN A 29 7.53 -2.50 -18.55
C GLN A 29 8.98 -2.03 -18.45
N GLU A 30 9.22 -0.82 -17.97
CA GLU A 30 10.58 -0.31 -17.80
C GLU A 30 11.16 -0.69 -16.44
N GLU A 31 12.48 -0.53 -16.30
CA GLU A 31 13.19 -0.74 -15.05
C GLU A 31 12.82 0.35 -14.04
N VAL A 32 12.64 -0.06 -12.78
CA VAL A 32 12.32 0.84 -11.68
C VAL A 32 13.44 0.76 -10.66
N PHE A 33 14.06 1.90 -10.38
CA PHE A 33 15.05 2.02 -9.30
C PHE A 33 14.34 2.36 -8.00
N PHE A 34 14.50 1.51 -6.99
CA PHE A 34 13.91 1.71 -5.66
C PHE A 34 14.83 1.17 -4.57
N ASN A 35 15.06 1.97 -3.52
CA ASN A 35 15.86 1.59 -2.35
C ASN A 35 17.22 0.93 -2.71
N ASN A 36 18.01 1.59 -3.57
CA ASN A 36 19.30 1.11 -4.08
C ASN A 36 19.27 -0.22 -4.86
N ASN A 37 18.10 -0.62 -5.35
CA ASN A 37 17.91 -1.82 -6.16
C ASN A 37 17.21 -1.48 -7.48
N ASN A 38 17.56 -2.22 -8.52
CA ASN A 38 16.90 -2.14 -9.82
C ASN A 38 15.90 -3.30 -9.94
N PHE A 39 14.67 -2.98 -10.33
CA PHE A 39 13.59 -3.94 -10.54
C PHE A 39 13.15 -3.91 -11.99
N LYS A 40 13.28 -5.04 -12.68
CA LYS A 40 12.94 -5.16 -14.10
C LYS A 40 11.53 -5.71 -14.28
N PHE A 41 11.03 -5.57 -15.50
CA PHE A 41 9.86 -6.28 -15.94
C PHE A 41 10.19 -7.72 -16.34
N VAL A 42 9.48 -8.69 -15.75
CA VAL A 42 9.59 -10.11 -16.05
C VAL A 42 8.37 -10.55 -16.84
N LYS A 43 8.60 -10.96 -18.09
CA LYS A 43 7.56 -11.50 -18.97
C LYS A 43 7.14 -12.90 -18.52
N SER A 44 5.83 -13.14 -18.53
CA SER A 44 5.22 -14.46 -18.34
C SER A 44 4.14 -14.66 -19.41
N GLY A 45 4.52 -15.27 -20.52
CA GLY A 45 3.67 -15.44 -21.70
C GLY A 45 3.25 -14.10 -22.32
N ARG A 46 1.94 -13.87 -22.44
CA ARG A 46 1.37 -12.61 -22.97
C ARG A 46 1.31 -11.48 -21.94
N ARG A 47 1.59 -11.78 -20.67
CA ARG A 47 1.61 -10.82 -19.57
C ARG A 47 3.02 -10.67 -19.04
N GLY A 48 3.18 -9.85 -18.01
CA GLY A 48 4.38 -9.81 -17.20
C GLY A 48 4.13 -8.97 -15.98
N ILE A 49 5.15 -8.86 -15.16
CA ILE A 49 5.10 -8.15 -13.90
C ILE A 49 6.42 -7.43 -13.67
N ASN A 50 6.35 -6.21 -13.16
CA ASN A 50 7.50 -5.53 -12.62
C ASN A 50 7.90 -6.14 -11.27
N GLU A 51 9.15 -6.56 -11.14
CA GLU A 51 9.67 -7.23 -9.95
C GLU A 51 9.47 -6.41 -8.66
N LEU A 52 9.36 -5.07 -8.74
CA LEU A 52 9.08 -4.23 -7.58
C LEU A 52 7.74 -4.60 -6.93
N ALA A 53 6.70 -4.83 -7.73
CA ALA A 53 5.39 -5.24 -7.22
C ALA A 53 5.46 -6.62 -6.55
N TYR A 54 6.23 -7.54 -7.11
CA TYR A 54 6.43 -8.87 -6.51
C TYR A 54 7.23 -8.79 -5.20
N TYR A 55 8.28 -7.97 -5.18
CA TYR A 55 9.16 -7.76 -4.03
C TYR A 55 8.41 -7.13 -2.86
N LEU A 56 7.72 -6.01 -3.09
CA LEU A 56 6.98 -5.29 -2.03
C LEU A 56 5.87 -6.11 -1.39
N THR A 57 5.40 -7.14 -2.10
CA THR A 57 4.29 -7.99 -1.65
C THR A 57 4.76 -9.34 -1.12
N ASN A 58 6.09 -9.52 -1.01
CA ASN A 58 6.74 -10.77 -0.64
C ASN A 58 6.18 -11.97 -1.41
N GLY A 59 5.93 -11.76 -2.70
CA GLY A 59 5.37 -12.75 -3.62
C GLY A 59 3.86 -12.98 -3.56
N ASN A 60 3.14 -12.37 -2.61
CA ASN A 60 1.69 -12.52 -2.43
C ASN A 60 0.88 -11.47 -3.19
N LEU A 61 1.26 -11.20 -4.43
CA LEU A 61 0.64 -10.16 -5.22
C LEU A 61 -0.83 -10.44 -5.52
N SER A 62 -1.68 -9.45 -5.27
CA SER A 62 -3.08 -9.44 -5.67
C SER A 62 -3.49 -8.03 -6.09
N TYR A 63 -4.64 -7.90 -6.76
CA TYR A 63 -5.14 -6.60 -7.22
C TYR A 63 -6.57 -6.34 -6.74
N PRO A 64 -6.88 -5.10 -6.30
CA PRO A 64 -5.92 -4.06 -5.92
C PRO A 64 -5.14 -4.46 -4.65
N MET A 65 -3.98 -3.87 -4.43
CA MET A 65 -3.19 -4.05 -3.21
C MET A 65 -2.60 -2.73 -2.76
N THR A 66 -2.69 -2.45 -1.46
CA THR A 66 -2.01 -1.32 -0.83
C THR A 66 -0.85 -1.84 0.02
N VAL A 67 0.32 -1.24 -0.15
CA VAL A 67 1.52 -1.53 0.64
C VAL A 67 1.81 -0.31 1.50
N PHE A 68 1.98 -0.52 2.80
CA PHE A 68 2.40 0.54 3.71
C PHE A 68 3.85 0.33 4.09
N LEU A 69 4.67 1.35 3.85
CA LEU A 69 6.10 1.39 4.18
C LEU A 69 6.36 2.48 5.22
N ASP A 70 7.37 2.27 6.06
CA ASP A 70 7.89 3.31 6.96
C ASP A 70 8.83 4.28 6.23
N GLU A 71 9.35 5.27 6.95
CA GLU A 71 10.29 6.28 6.43
C GLU A 71 11.62 5.69 5.92
N ASN A 72 11.96 4.46 6.29
CA ASN A 72 13.14 3.72 5.87
C ASN A 72 12.83 2.67 4.79
N TYR A 73 11.62 2.72 4.21
CA TYR A 73 11.11 1.76 3.23
C TYR A 73 10.95 0.32 3.74
N ASN A 74 10.87 0.13 5.06
CA ASN A 74 10.52 -1.17 5.63
C ASN A 74 9.02 -1.41 5.53
N LEU A 75 8.63 -2.66 5.29
CA LEU A 75 7.22 -3.05 5.21
C LEU A 75 6.55 -2.96 6.59
N ILE A 76 5.54 -2.10 6.71
CA ILE A 76 4.64 -2.05 7.87
C ILE A 76 3.57 -3.13 7.73
N THR A 77 2.80 -3.08 6.63
CA THR A 77 1.74 -4.06 6.38
C THR A 77 1.31 -4.09 4.91
N LEU A 78 0.70 -5.22 4.52
CA LEU A 78 0.05 -5.43 3.24
C LEU A 78 -1.46 -5.44 3.44
N LEU A 79 -2.17 -4.69 2.62
CA LEU A 79 -3.61 -4.65 2.64
C LEU A 79 -4.16 -5.10 1.27
N PRO A 80 -4.45 -6.41 1.10
CA PRO A 80 -4.92 -6.97 -0.16
C PRO A 80 -6.41 -6.70 -0.37
N GLY A 81 -6.76 -6.40 -1.61
CA GLY A 81 -8.14 -6.28 -2.06
C GLY A 81 -8.76 -4.89 -1.87
N TYR A 82 -10.06 -4.85 -2.11
CA TYR A 82 -10.86 -3.63 -2.00
C TYR A 82 -11.39 -3.45 -0.59
N HIS A 83 -11.19 -2.25 -0.03
CA HIS A 83 -11.73 -1.85 1.25
C HIS A 83 -12.66 -0.65 1.13
N LYS A 84 -13.78 -0.69 1.86
CA LYS A 84 -14.71 0.43 1.95
C LYS A 84 -14.07 1.62 2.69
N PRO A 85 -14.55 2.87 2.43
CA PRO A 85 -14.01 4.07 3.05
C PRO A 85 -13.85 3.98 4.57
N ASP A 86 -14.87 3.56 5.30
CA ASP A 86 -14.82 3.56 6.78
C ASP A 86 -13.73 2.67 7.36
N PHE A 87 -13.58 1.46 6.82
CA PHE A 87 -12.48 0.58 7.22
C PHE A 87 -11.12 1.20 6.86
N TYR A 88 -11.01 1.74 5.64
CA TYR A 88 -9.75 2.30 5.15
C TYR A 88 -9.33 3.54 5.95
N LYS A 89 -10.27 4.39 6.38
CA LYS A 89 -10.00 5.51 7.29
C LYS A 89 -9.41 5.04 8.62
N LYS A 90 -9.94 3.97 9.20
CA LYS A 90 -9.40 3.38 10.44
C LYS A 90 -7.97 2.88 10.24
N VAL A 91 -7.70 2.19 9.12
CA VAL A 91 -6.35 1.73 8.78
C VAL A 91 -5.39 2.91 8.60
N LEU A 92 -5.78 3.92 7.83
CA LEU A 92 -4.96 5.12 7.61
C LEU A 92 -4.68 5.88 8.91
N SER A 93 -5.66 5.97 9.82
CA SER A 93 -5.46 6.59 11.13
C SER A 93 -4.52 5.77 12.02
N TYR A 94 -4.66 4.44 12.01
CA TYR A 94 -3.79 3.53 12.77
C TYR A 94 -2.33 3.64 12.31
N ILE A 95 -2.10 3.62 11.00
CA ILE A 95 -0.76 3.67 10.43
C ILE A 95 -0.19 5.09 10.49
N GLY A 96 -0.95 6.09 10.03
CA GLY A 96 -0.50 7.48 9.89
C GLY A 96 -0.34 8.26 11.20
N ASN A 97 -0.75 7.67 12.33
CA ASN A 97 -0.47 8.18 13.67
C ASN A 97 0.45 7.25 14.48
N ASP A 98 1.13 6.31 13.82
CA ASP A 98 2.13 5.42 14.45
C ASP A 98 1.60 4.54 15.60
N PHE A 99 0.29 4.31 15.66
CA PHE A 99 -0.28 3.40 16.66
C PHE A 99 0.28 1.98 16.53
N TRP A 100 0.59 1.55 15.29
CA TRP A 100 1.20 0.26 14.97
C TRP A 100 2.54 0.01 15.66
N LYS A 101 3.25 1.05 16.12
CA LYS A 101 4.52 0.91 16.85
C LYS A 101 4.31 0.45 18.30
N ASN A 102 3.11 0.68 18.86
CA ASN A 102 2.88 0.58 20.30
C ASN A 102 1.68 -0.31 20.70
N MET A 103 0.77 -0.63 19.78
CA MET A 103 -0.40 -1.46 20.05
C MET A 103 -0.77 -2.28 18.82
N THR A 104 -1.54 -3.36 19.01
CA THR A 104 -2.07 -4.16 17.90
C THR A 104 -3.28 -3.51 17.24
N TRP A 105 -3.63 -3.99 16.05
CA TRP A 105 -4.84 -3.55 15.35
C TRP A 105 -6.11 -3.85 16.16
N GLU A 106 -6.19 -5.02 16.81
CA GLU A 106 -7.32 -5.37 17.66
C GLU A 106 -7.44 -4.46 18.88
N GLU A 107 -6.31 -4.07 19.49
CA GLU A 107 -6.27 -3.12 20.60
C GLU A 107 -6.74 -1.73 20.16
N TYR A 108 -6.26 -1.27 18.99
CA TYR A 108 -6.69 -0.01 18.41
C TYR A 108 -8.21 0.03 18.16
N LEU A 109 -8.79 -1.04 17.62
CA LEU A 109 -10.23 -1.15 17.34
C LEU A 109 -11.11 -1.25 18.59
N LYS A 110 -10.58 -1.71 19.72
CA LYS A 110 -11.33 -1.72 20.99
C LYS A 110 -11.42 -0.33 21.61
N ASN A 111 -10.41 0.50 21.36
CA ASN A 111 -10.27 1.82 21.95
C ASN A 111 -10.84 2.95 21.07
N ASN A 112 -11.20 2.68 19.80
CA ASN A 112 -11.64 3.67 18.80
C ASN A 112 -12.67 3.11 17.80
#